data_AF-A0A2N3JWF3-F1
#
_entry.id   AF-A0A2N3JWF3-F1
#
_cell.length_a   1.000
_cell.length_b   1.000
_cell.length_c   1.000
_cell.angle_alpha   90.00
_cell.angle_beta   90.00
_cell.angle_gamma   90.00
#
_symmetry.space_group_name_H-M   'P 1'
#
loop_
_entity.id
_entity.type
_entity.pdbx_description
1 polymer ?
#
loop_
_entity_poly.entity_id
_entity_poly.type
_entity_poly.pdbx_seq_one_letter_code
_entity_poly.pdbx_strand_id
1 'polypeptide(L)'
;EAGAAGLVLAAPGTGNTAPRVAREVARLSAAGVPVVVCSRVPCGPAVPLYGGGGGVDLVKAGAVFAGELSPWQARLLLSVALAASRLGAARAVSGWLES
;
A
#
# COMPACT_ATOMS: atom_id res chain seq x y z
N GLU A 1 -12.17 -11.26 -11.74
CA GLU A 1 -11.29 -11.08 -10.56
C GLU A 1 -10.30 -12.23 -10.54
N ALA A 2 -8.99 -11.97 -10.40
CA ALA A 2 -7.95 -13.00 -10.46
C ALA A 2 -7.64 -13.66 -9.09
N GLY A 3 -8.39 -13.32 -8.03
CA GLY A 3 -8.27 -13.94 -6.70
C GLY A 3 -7.10 -13.44 -5.83
N ALA A 4 -6.55 -12.26 -6.10
CA ALA A 4 -5.45 -11.72 -5.32
C ALA A 4 -5.89 -11.39 -3.88
N ALA A 5 -5.16 -11.90 -2.88
CA ALA A 5 -5.42 -11.65 -1.46
C ALA A 5 -4.83 -10.31 -0.95
N GLY A 6 -4.05 -9.60 -1.77
CA GLY A 6 -3.43 -8.32 -1.45
C GLY A 6 -2.71 -7.71 -2.66
N LEU A 7 -2.42 -6.42 -2.61
CA LEU A 7 -1.77 -5.67 -3.70
C LEU A 7 -0.57 -4.86 -3.17
N VAL A 8 0.56 -4.93 -3.88
CA VAL A 8 1.66 -3.98 -3.73
C VAL A 8 1.65 -3.03 -4.91
N LEU A 9 1.45 -1.74 -4.64
CA LEU A 9 1.46 -0.68 -5.63
C LEU A 9 2.84 -0.05 -5.69
N ALA A 10 3.60 -0.41 -6.72
CA ALA A 10 4.93 0.14 -6.98
C ALA A 10 4.79 1.47 -7.73
N ALA A 11 4.67 2.57 -6.98
CA ALA A 11 4.38 3.91 -7.49
C ALA A 11 5.66 4.71 -7.81
N PRO A 12 5.61 5.72 -8.69
CA PRO A 12 6.73 6.61 -8.95
C PRO A 12 6.98 7.58 -7.77
N GLY A 13 8.23 8.05 -7.65
CA GLY A 13 8.63 9.09 -6.69
C GLY A 13 8.21 8.75 -5.26
N THR A 14 7.54 9.69 -4.58
CA THR A 14 7.07 9.50 -3.20
C THR A 14 5.77 8.69 -3.11
N GLY A 15 5.29 8.06 -4.19
CA GLY A 15 4.11 7.19 -4.16
C GLY A 15 2.83 7.80 -4.74
N ASN A 16 2.93 8.85 -5.55
CA ASN A 16 1.77 9.46 -6.20
C ASN A 16 1.26 8.63 -7.37
N THR A 17 -0.06 8.66 -7.60
CA THR A 17 -0.69 7.99 -8.74
C THR A 17 -1.76 8.89 -9.38
N ALA A 18 -2.59 8.33 -10.26
CA ALA A 18 -3.70 9.05 -10.86
C ALA A 18 -4.96 8.94 -9.99
N PRO A 19 -5.90 9.92 -10.04
CA PRO A 19 -7.16 9.86 -9.30
C PRO A 19 -7.97 8.56 -9.49
N ARG A 20 -7.88 7.93 -10.68
CA ARG A 20 -8.51 6.63 -10.94
C ARG A 20 -7.95 5.53 -10.05
N VAL A 21 -6.65 5.53 -9.78
CA VAL A 21 -5.99 4.53 -8.93
C VAL A 21 -6.50 4.64 -7.50
N ALA A 22 -6.61 5.86 -6.95
CA ALA A 22 -7.18 6.07 -5.61
C ALA A 22 -8.61 5.51 -5.49
N ARG A 23 -9.43 5.61 -6.54
CA ARG A 23 -10.78 4.99 -6.56
C ARG A 23 -10.73 3.47 -6.54
N GLU A 24 -9.84 2.84 -7.32
CA GLU A 24 -9.68 1.39 -7.30
C GLU A 24 -9.12 0.90 -5.97
N VAL A 25 -8.20 1.66 -5.36
CA VAL A 25 -7.70 1.40 -4.01
C VAL A 25 -8.84 1.43 -3.00
N ALA A 26 -9.70 2.45 -3.04
CA ALA A 26 -10.86 2.53 -2.15
C ALA A 26 -11.79 1.32 -2.31
N ARG A 27 -12.01 0.88 -3.55
CA ARG A 27 -12.80 -0.33 -3.85
C ARG A 27 -12.15 -1.60 -3.27
N LEU A 28 -10.84 -1.78 -3.45
CA LEU A 28 -10.10 -2.93 -2.92
C LEU A 28 -10.09 -2.95 -1.39
N SER A 29 -9.80 -1.80 -0.77
CA SER A 29 -9.82 -1.64 0.69
C SER A 29 -11.20 -1.97 1.27
N ALA A 30 -12.28 -1.48 0.64
CA ALA A 30 -13.65 -1.79 1.05
C ALA A 30 -14.01 -3.28 0.91
N ALA A 31 -13.37 -3.99 -0.01
CA ALA A 31 -13.49 -5.44 -0.16
C ALA A 31 -12.56 -6.23 0.78
N GLY A 32 -11.80 -5.56 1.65
CA GLY A 32 -10.87 -6.20 2.59
C GLY A 32 -9.54 -6.61 1.97
N VAL A 33 -9.24 -6.20 0.73
CA VAL A 33 -7.97 -6.48 0.07
C VAL A 33 -6.95 -5.40 0.46
N PRO A 34 -5.89 -5.73 1.23
CA PRO A 34 -4.89 -4.76 1.64
C PRO A 34 -4.09 -4.24 0.44
N VAL A 35 -3.92 -2.92 0.38
CA VAL A 35 -3.07 -2.25 -0.60
C VAL A 35 -1.90 -1.59 0.11
N VAL A 36 -0.68 -2.00 -0.27
CA VAL A 36 0.57 -1.43 0.25
C VAL A 36 1.25 -0.61 -0.85
N VAL A 37 1.53 0.65 -0.59
CA VAL A 37 2.19 1.57 -1.54
C VAL A 37 3.68 1.66 -1.23
N CYS A 38 4.50 1.48 -2.25
CA CYS A 38 5.96 1.60 -2.18
C CYS A 38 6.46 2.40 -3.39
N SER A 39 7.70 2.88 -3.33
CA SER A 39 8.33 3.52 -4.50
C SER A 39 9.00 2.49 -5.40
N ARG A 40 8.96 2.70 -6.72
CA ARG A 40 9.85 2.04 -7.68
C ARG A 40 11.21 2.71 -7.80
N VAL A 41 11.38 3.89 -7.20
CA VAL A 41 12.68 4.58 -7.16
C VAL A 41 13.62 3.77 -6.26
N PRO A 42 14.88 3.53 -6.65
CA PRO A 42 15.80 2.70 -5.88
C PRO A 42 16.09 3.19 -4.45
N CYS A 43 15.92 4.49 -4.20
CA CYS A 43 16.18 5.11 -2.91
C CYS A 43 15.14 6.17 -2.57
N GLY A 44 14.93 6.35 -1.26
CA GLY A 44 14.01 7.32 -0.69
C GLY A 44 12.60 6.76 -0.47
N PRO A 45 11.85 7.37 0.47
CA PRO A 45 10.62 6.78 0.95
C PRO A 45 9.42 7.08 0.04
N ALA A 46 8.46 6.16 0.03
CA ALA A 46 7.08 6.50 -0.30
C ALA A 46 6.46 7.26 0.87
N VAL A 47 6.03 8.50 0.64
CA VAL A 47 5.43 9.38 1.64
C VAL A 47 4.19 10.07 1.05
N PRO A 48 3.04 10.04 1.74
CA PRO A 48 1.79 10.60 1.25
C PRO A 48 1.76 12.12 1.38
N LEU A 49 2.43 12.83 0.48
CA LEU A 49 2.59 14.29 0.56
C LEU A 49 1.49 15.09 -0.14
N TYR A 50 0.93 14.58 -1.24
CA TYR A 50 0.06 15.35 -2.13
C TYR A 50 -1.36 14.76 -2.24
N GLY A 51 -2.38 15.63 -2.34
CA GLY A 51 -3.76 15.27 -2.71
C GLY A 51 -4.04 15.43 -4.21
N GLY A 52 -5.30 15.42 -4.62
CA GLY A 52 -5.70 15.52 -6.03
C GLY A 52 -5.45 14.24 -6.85
N GLY A 53 -5.49 13.09 -6.20
CA GLY A 53 -5.11 11.77 -6.73
C GLY A 53 -3.72 11.29 -6.30
N GLY A 54 -2.98 12.10 -5.53
CA GLY A 54 -1.69 11.76 -4.96
C GLY A 54 -1.76 10.88 -3.71
N GLY A 55 -0.63 10.76 -3.01
CA GLY A 55 -0.47 9.86 -1.87
C GLY A 55 -1.42 10.11 -0.69
N VAL A 56 -1.82 11.35 -0.41
CA VAL A 56 -2.80 11.67 0.64
C VAL A 56 -4.15 11.02 0.35
N ASP A 57 -4.56 10.99 -0.92
CA ASP A 57 -5.84 10.40 -1.30
C ASP A 57 -5.77 8.87 -1.33
N LEU A 58 -4.59 8.29 -1.57
CA LEU A 58 -4.37 6.85 -1.40
C LEU A 58 -4.50 6.41 0.07
N VAL A 59 -3.98 7.20 1.01
CA VAL A 59 -4.18 6.96 2.44
C VAL A 59 -5.65 7.05 2.82
N LYS A 60 -6.36 8.09 2.38
CA LYS A 60 -7.82 8.23 2.59
C LYS A 60 -8.60 7.06 1.98
N ALA A 61 -8.12 6.49 0.89
CA ALA A 61 -8.68 5.31 0.24
C ALA A 61 -8.34 3.99 0.96
N GLY A 62 -7.58 4.01 2.06
CA GLY A 62 -7.27 2.84 2.87
C GLY A 62 -5.93 2.15 2.55
N ALA A 63 -5.08 2.75 1.72
CA ALA A 63 -3.76 2.20 1.47
C ALA A 63 -2.78 2.46 2.62
N VAL A 64 -1.82 1.56 2.79
CA VAL A 64 -0.71 1.67 3.74
C VAL A 64 0.58 2.01 3.00
N PHE A 65 1.28 3.06 3.41
CA PHE A 65 2.57 3.45 2.81
C PHE A 65 3.72 2.71 3.49
N ALA A 66 4.57 2.08 2.69
CA ALA A 66 5.65 1.21 3.17
C ALA A 66 6.95 1.96 3.51
N GLY A 67 6.93 3.30 3.54
CA GLY A 67 8.11 4.11 3.80
C GLY A 67 9.26 3.78 2.85
N GLU A 68 10.40 3.37 3.41
CA GLU A 68 11.64 3.03 2.70
C GLU A 68 11.64 1.64 2.04
N LEU A 69 10.60 0.81 2.26
CA LEU A 69 10.61 -0.53 1.70
C LEU A 69 10.50 -0.52 0.18
N SER A 70 11.40 -1.26 -0.47
CA SER A 70 11.29 -1.59 -1.89
C SER A 70 10.02 -2.41 -2.17
N PRO A 71 9.55 -2.48 -3.43
CA PRO A 71 8.40 -3.30 -3.79
C PRO A 71 8.54 -4.77 -3.43
N TRP A 72 9.78 -5.28 -3.46
CA TRP A 72 10.09 -6.67 -3.10
C TRP A 72 9.97 -6.91 -1.59
N GLN A 73 10.51 -6.00 -0.77
CA GLN A 73 10.38 -6.06 0.69
C GLN A 73 8.92 -5.90 1.12
N ALA A 74 8.20 -4.93 0.54
CA ALA A 74 6.78 -4.72 0.80
C ALA A 74 5.94 -5.96 0.43
N ARG A 75 6.27 -6.66 -0.68
CA ARG A 75 5.61 -7.92 -1.05
C ARG A 75 5.86 -9.03 -0.04
N LEU A 76 7.09 -9.17 0.46
CA LEU A 76 7.41 -10.16 1.48
C LEU A 76 6.65 -9.88 2.78
N LEU A 77 6.70 -8.63 3.25
CA LEU A 77 5.97 -8.21 4.46
C LEU A 77 4.47 -8.46 4.32
N LEU A 78 3.87 -8.07 3.18
CA LEU A 78 2.45 -8.31 2.92
C LEU A 78 2.12 -9.81 2.87
N SER A 79 2.97 -10.63 2.28
CA SER A 79 2.76 -12.08 2.21
C SER A 79 2.78 -12.72 3.61
N VAL A 80 3.73 -12.31 4.46
CA VAL A 80 3.81 -12.77 5.86
C VAL A 80 2.60 -12.28 6.65
N ALA A 81 2.21 -11.01 6.49
CA ALA A 81 1.05 -10.43 7.15
C ALA A 81 -0.26 -11.17 6.78
N LEU A 82 -0.43 -11.53 5.51
CA LEU A 82 -1.57 -12.31 5.02
C LEU A 82 -1.59 -13.74 5.59
N ALA A 83 -0.42 -14.37 5.75
CA ALA A 83 -0.32 -15.71 6.32
C ALA A 83 -0.51 -15.74 7.84
N ALA A 84 -0.03 -14.71 8.55
CA ALA A 84 0.03 -14.69 10.01
C ALA A 84 -1.19 -14.02 10.67
N SER A 85 -1.86 -13.09 10.00
CA SER A 85 -2.88 -12.25 10.63
C SER A 85 -4.30 -12.76 10.40
N ARG A 86 -4.97 -13.16 11.49
CA ARG A 86 -6.45 -13.27 11.52
C ARG A 86 -7.15 -11.90 11.68
N LEU A 87 -6.41 -10.86 12.08
CA LEU A 87 -6.94 -9.54 12.44
C LEU A 87 -6.88 -8.50 11.30
N GLY A 88 -6.46 -8.93 10.10
CA GLY A 88 -6.34 -8.10 8.90
C GLY A 88 -4.89 -7.77 8.55
N ALA A 89 -4.49 -8.04 7.30
CA ALA A 89 -3.12 -7.86 6.83
C ALA A 89 -2.66 -6.39 6.78
N ALA A 90 -3.54 -5.45 6.42
CA ALA A 90 -3.18 -4.02 6.41
C ALA A 90 -2.73 -3.52 7.79
N ARG A 91 -3.44 -3.90 8.85
CA ARG A 91 -3.09 -3.53 10.23
C ARG A 91 -1.76 -4.15 10.68
N ALA A 92 -1.53 -5.42 10.32
CA ALA A 92 -0.27 -6.09 10.63
C ALA A 92 0.92 -5.42 9.93
N VAL A 93 0.74 -5.00 8.67
CA VAL A 93 1.75 -4.21 7.94
C VAL A 93 2.00 -2.87 8.63
N SER A 94 0.96 -2.11 8.97
CA SER A 94 1.11 -0.83 9.67
C SER A 94 1.85 -0.97 11.00
N GLY A 95 1.46 -1.95 11.83
CA GLY A 95 2.10 -2.18 13.12
C GLY A 95 3.58 -2.56 13.00
N TRP A 96 3.97 -3.30 11.96
CA TRP A 96 5.38 -3.61 11.70
C TRP A 96 6.17 -2.37 11.28
N LEU A 97 5.59 -1.51 10.46
CA LEU A 97 6.24 -0.28 9.98
C LEU A 97 6.42 0.77 11.09
N GLU A 98 5.64 0.69 12.16
CA GLU A 98 5.70 1.57 13.33
C GLU A 98 6.62 1.04 14.45
N SER A 99 7.15 -0.18 14.31
CA SER A 99 8.04 -0.85 15.28
C SER A 99 9.51 -0.50 15.06
#